data_AF-A0A366MHD0-F1
#
_entry.id   AF-A0A366MHD0-F1
#
_cell.length_a   1.000
_cell.length_b   1.000
_cell.length_c   1.000
_cell.angle_alpha   90.00
_cell.angle_beta   90.00
_cell.angle_gamma   90.00
#
_symmetry.space_group_name_H-M   'P 1'
#
loop_
_entity.id
_entity.type
_entity.pdbx_description
1 polymer ?
#
loop_
_entity_poly.entity_id
_entity_poly.type
_entity_poly.pdbx_seq_one_letter_code
_entity_poly.pdbx_strand_id
1 'polypeptide(L)'
;MKLIYERDLSPMKLTSLNGVRQNAVAIALSKRLGISRQRMRKILIEKCDIMTLENLGPRYDAAEIQAASDEIGNALSLHHLSTAAGILSKEWADHYRALALEKDADLSDIRRAILEEIS
;
A
#
# COMPACT_ATOMS: atom_id res chain seq x y z
N MET A 1 -11.56 35.20 -6.27
CA MET A 1 -11.90 33.98 -5.50
C MET A 1 -11.91 32.82 -6.47
N LYS A 2 -10.85 32.01 -6.51
CA LYS A 2 -10.71 30.93 -7.50
C LYS A 2 -11.37 29.68 -6.92
N LEU A 3 -12.68 29.52 -7.14
CA LEU A 3 -13.41 28.29 -6.84
C LEU A 3 -13.02 27.26 -7.90
N ILE A 4 -11.83 26.68 -7.78
CA ILE A 4 -11.47 25.49 -8.53
C ILE A 4 -12.30 24.38 -7.89
N TYR A 5 -13.38 23.98 -8.55
CA TYR A 5 -14.06 22.73 -8.25
C TYR A 5 -13.00 21.63 -8.39
N GLU A 6 -12.47 21.13 -7.28
CA GLU A 6 -11.69 19.91 -7.29
C GLU A 6 -12.62 18.81 -7.81
N ARG A 7 -12.31 18.31 -9.01
CA ARG A 7 -13.06 17.22 -9.60
C ARG A 7 -12.85 15.99 -8.72
N ASP A 8 -13.92 15.40 -8.22
CA ASP A 8 -13.84 14.10 -7.57
C ASP A 8 -13.36 13.05 -8.59
N LEU A 9 -12.14 12.55 -8.37
CA LEU A 9 -11.49 11.56 -9.20
C LEU A 9 -11.78 10.12 -8.75
N SER A 10 -12.55 9.93 -7.67
CA SER A 10 -12.85 8.60 -7.11
C SER A 10 -13.42 7.63 -8.15
N PRO A 11 -14.35 8.01 -9.05
CA PRO A 11 -14.83 7.11 -10.11
C PRO A 11 -13.73 6.67 -11.09
N MET A 12 -12.80 7.57 -11.43
CA MET A 12 -11.67 7.26 -12.31
C MET A 12 -10.69 6.32 -11.63
N LYS A 13 -10.33 6.59 -10.37
CA LYS A 13 -9.49 5.71 -9.55
C LYS A 13 -10.10 4.32 -9.40
N LEU A 14 -11.42 4.23 -9.19
CA LEU A 14 -12.14 2.96 -9.13
C LEU A 14 -12.06 2.20 -10.47
N THR A 15 -12.14 2.93 -11.59
CA THR A 15 -12.04 2.37 -12.94
C THR A 15 -10.64 1.81 -13.19
N SER A 16 -9.58 2.53 -12.83
CA SER A 16 -8.19 2.04 -12.90
C SER A 16 -7.99 0.76 -12.08
N LEU A 17 -8.58 0.68 -10.88
CA LEU A 17 -8.54 -0.51 -10.02
C LEU A 17 -9.36 -1.71 -10.54
N ASN A 18 -10.29 -1.52 -11.48
CA ASN A 18 -11.02 -2.62 -12.10
C ASN A 18 -10.21 -3.33 -13.20
N GLY A 19 -9.07 -2.77 -13.63
CA GLY A 19 -8.14 -3.46 -14.50
C GLY A 19 -7.65 -4.77 -13.88
N VAL A 20 -7.47 -5.82 -14.70
CA VAL A 20 -7.13 -7.18 -14.23
C VAL A 20 -5.89 -7.17 -13.33
N ARG A 21 -4.83 -6.48 -13.75
CA ARG A 21 -3.55 -6.44 -13.02
C ARG A 21 -3.64 -5.61 -11.74
N GLN A 22 -4.28 -4.45 -11.79
CA GLN A 22 -4.47 -3.56 -10.64
C GLN A 22 -5.36 -4.22 -9.57
N ASN A 23 -6.42 -4.90 -10.00
CA ASN A 23 -7.29 -5.66 -9.11
C ASN A 23 -6.54 -6.83 -8.46
N ALA A 24 -5.65 -7.52 -9.21
CA ALA A 24 -4.80 -8.57 -8.64
C ALA A 24 -3.87 -8.02 -7.55
N VAL A 25 -3.27 -6.84 -7.76
CA VAL A 25 -2.46 -6.18 -6.72
C VAL A 25 -3.29 -5.80 -5.50
N ALA A 26 -4.48 -5.23 -5.68
CA ALA A 26 -5.36 -4.90 -4.55
C ALA A 26 -5.73 -6.14 -3.72
N ILE A 27 -5.90 -7.31 -4.36
CA ILE A 27 -6.11 -8.60 -3.68
C ILE A 27 -4.84 -9.06 -2.96
N ALA A 28 -3.66 -8.93 -3.58
CA ALA A 28 -2.40 -9.34 -2.98
C ALA A 28 -2.08 -8.51 -1.72
N LEU A 29 -2.22 -7.18 -1.82
CA LEU A 29 -2.07 -6.26 -0.68
C LEU A 29 -3.09 -6.55 0.43
N SER A 30 -4.35 -6.80 0.08
CA SER A 30 -5.37 -7.10 1.09
C SER A 30 -5.05 -8.39 1.86
N LYS A 31 -4.54 -9.41 1.18
CA LYS A 31 -4.09 -10.66 1.81
C LYS A 31 -2.88 -10.45 2.71
N ARG A 32 -1.88 -9.70 2.23
CA ARG A 32 -0.67 -9.36 2.99
C ARG A 32 -0.99 -8.64 4.32
N LEU A 33 -1.99 -7.75 4.29
CA LEU A 33 -2.42 -6.99 5.46
C LEU A 33 -3.54 -7.66 6.28
N GLY A 34 -4.09 -8.78 5.84
CA GLY A 34 -5.19 -9.46 6.53
C GLY A 34 -6.51 -8.67 6.53
N ILE A 35 -6.78 -7.87 5.49
CA ILE A 35 -8.01 -7.08 5.35
C ILE A 35 -8.84 -7.49 4.14
N SER A 36 -10.10 -7.03 4.08
CA SER A 36 -10.95 -7.27 2.91
C SER A 36 -10.45 -6.52 1.68
N ARG A 37 -10.66 -7.10 0.50
CA ARG A 37 -10.37 -6.44 -0.80
C ARG A 37 -11.05 -5.07 -0.90
N GLN A 38 -12.29 -4.96 -0.44
CA GLN A 38 -13.04 -3.70 -0.50
C GLN A 38 -12.37 -2.61 0.37
N ARG A 39 -11.91 -2.96 1.57
CA ARG A 39 -11.16 -2.04 2.44
C ARG A 39 -9.86 -1.59 1.78
N MET A 40 -9.10 -2.53 1.20
CA MET A 40 -7.87 -2.18 0.49
C MET A 40 -8.13 -1.25 -0.72
N ARG A 41 -9.18 -1.53 -1.50
CA ARG A 41 -9.56 -0.65 -2.63
C ARG A 41 -9.93 0.76 -2.17
N LYS A 42 -10.62 0.88 -1.03
CA LYS A 42 -10.93 2.19 -0.43
C LYS A 42 -9.66 2.95 -0.08
N ILE A 43 -8.72 2.32 0.65
CA ILE A 43 -7.42 2.91 1.01
C ILE A 43 -6.66 3.37 -0.25
N LEU A 44 -6.59 2.54 -1.28
CA LEU A 44 -5.90 2.88 -2.53
C LEU A 44 -6.57 4.07 -3.26
N ILE A 45 -7.90 4.16 -3.27
CA ILE A 45 -8.61 5.29 -3.88
C ILE A 45 -8.36 6.60 -3.09
N GLU A 46 -8.34 6.52 -1.77
CA GLU A 46 -8.16 7.67 -0.90
C GLU A 46 -6.72 8.20 -0.95
N LYS A 47 -5.72 7.30 -0.95
CA LYS A 47 -4.31 7.67 -0.74
C LYS A 47 -3.49 7.76 -2.03
N CYS A 48 -3.83 7.01 -3.09
CA CYS A 48 -3.05 7.04 -4.35
C CYS A 48 -3.64 8.02 -5.36
N ASP A 49 -2.79 8.67 -6.16
CA ASP A 49 -3.23 9.37 -7.36
C ASP A 49 -3.56 8.40 -8.52
N ILE A 50 -4.18 8.91 -9.59
CA ILE A 50 -4.55 8.10 -10.77
C ILE A 50 -3.32 7.44 -11.39
N MET A 51 -2.22 8.18 -11.55
CA MET A 51 -1.01 7.69 -12.22
C MET A 51 -0.39 6.50 -11.48
N THR A 52 -0.43 6.53 -10.14
CA THR A 52 0.03 5.44 -9.28
C THR A 52 -0.87 4.22 -9.43
N LEU A 53 -2.19 4.41 -9.44
CA LEU A 53 -3.13 3.30 -9.61
C LEU A 53 -3.03 2.64 -10.99
N GLU A 54 -2.88 3.43 -12.05
CA GLU A 54 -2.68 2.92 -13.41
C GLU A 54 -1.41 2.08 -13.53
N ASN A 55 -0.33 2.49 -12.84
CA ASN A 55 0.95 1.81 -12.84
C ASN A 55 1.15 0.82 -11.68
N LEU A 56 0.10 0.54 -10.90
CA LEU A 56 0.20 -0.24 -9.66
C LEU A 56 0.73 -1.66 -9.89
N GLY A 57 0.37 -2.28 -11.02
CA GLY A 57 0.85 -3.61 -11.41
C GLY A 57 2.38 -3.69 -11.54
N PRO A 58 3.00 -2.99 -12.51
CA PRO A 58 4.46 -2.95 -12.64
C PRO A 58 5.19 -2.50 -11.37
N ARG A 59 4.63 -1.53 -10.64
CA ARG A 59 5.19 -1.05 -9.36
C ARG A 59 5.22 -2.15 -8.29
N TYR A 60 4.16 -2.95 -8.21
CA TYR A 60 4.07 -4.08 -7.30
C TYR A 60 5.12 -5.15 -7.63
N ASP A 61 5.30 -5.48 -8.91
CA ASP A 61 6.30 -6.47 -9.33
C ASP A 61 7.72 -6.02 -8.96
N ALA A 62 8.03 -4.72 -9.11
CA ALA A 62 9.31 -4.17 -8.66
C ALA A 62 9.49 -4.25 -7.14
N ALA A 63 8.41 -4.10 -6.37
CA ALA A 63 8.44 -4.27 -4.91
C ALA A 63 8.62 -5.74 -4.50
N GLU A 64 8.05 -6.70 -5.23
CA GLU A 64 8.29 -8.14 -5.00
C GLU A 64 9.77 -8.51 -5.15
N ILE A 65 10.46 -7.93 -6.15
CA ILE A 65 11.91 -8.14 -6.35
C ILE A 65 12.71 -7.64 -5.14
N GLN A 66 12.37 -6.47 -4.60
CA GLN A 66 13.05 -5.92 -3.41
C GLN A 66 12.75 -6.74 -2.16
N ALA A 67 11.48 -7.15 -1.99
CA ALA A 67 11.03 -7.93 -0.86
C ALA A 67 11.68 -9.34 -0.81
N ALA A 68 12.10 -9.90 -1.95
CA ALA A 68 12.77 -11.19 -2.00
C ALA A 68 14.10 -11.23 -1.21
N SER A 69 14.75 -10.08 -1.02
CA SER A 69 16.01 -9.97 -0.27
C SER A 69 15.87 -9.29 1.09
N ASP A 70 14.65 -8.92 1.50
CA ASP A 70 14.36 -8.25 2.77
C ASP A 70 13.23 -8.98 3.50
N GLU A 71 13.59 -9.89 4.39
CA GLU A 71 12.66 -10.74 5.11
C GLU A 71 11.67 -9.92 5.96
N ILE A 72 12.16 -8.93 6.70
CA ILE A 72 11.33 -8.05 7.55
C ILE A 72 10.44 -7.17 6.67
N GLY A 73 11.02 -6.55 5.65
CA GLY A 73 10.28 -5.72 4.70
C GLY A 73 9.19 -6.51 3.98
N ASN A 74 9.43 -7.78 3.66
CA ASN A 74 8.42 -8.64 3.05
C ASN A 74 7.31 -9.03 4.05
N ALA A 75 7.67 -9.40 5.27
CA ALA A 75 6.72 -9.82 6.31
C ALA A 75 5.74 -8.68 6.70
N LEU A 76 6.23 -7.44 6.67
CA LEU A 76 5.45 -6.22 6.92
C LEU A 76 4.95 -5.53 5.65
N SER A 77 5.29 -6.05 4.46
CA SER A 77 4.95 -5.50 3.15
C SER A 77 5.41 -4.05 2.93
N LEU A 78 6.54 -3.67 3.52
CA LEU A 78 7.05 -2.29 3.53
C LEU A 78 7.33 -1.75 2.12
N HIS A 79 7.97 -2.53 1.25
CA HIS A 79 8.23 -2.12 -0.14
C HIS A 79 6.94 -1.97 -0.96
N HIS A 80 5.93 -2.77 -0.67
CA HIS A 80 4.64 -2.72 -1.37
C HIS A 80 3.85 -1.48 -0.96
N LEU A 81 3.89 -1.09 0.32
CA LEU A 81 3.16 0.06 0.84
C LEU A 81 3.88 1.37 0.55
N SER A 82 5.22 1.39 0.64
CA SER A 82 6.01 2.59 0.40
C SER A 82 6.36 2.78 -1.07
N THR A 83 7.18 1.91 -1.65
CA THR A 83 7.65 2.08 -3.03
C THR A 83 6.55 1.86 -4.07
N ALA A 84 5.74 0.81 -3.92
CA ALA A 84 4.75 0.49 -4.96
C ALA A 84 3.51 1.39 -4.89
N ALA A 85 2.87 1.47 -3.72
CA ALA A 85 1.63 2.22 -3.54
C ALA A 85 1.84 3.68 -3.09
N GLY A 86 2.98 4.01 -2.47
CA GLY A 86 3.22 5.37 -1.95
C GLY A 86 2.33 5.77 -0.78
N ILE A 87 1.64 4.81 -0.14
CA ILE A 87 0.67 5.06 0.94
C ILE A 87 1.30 5.04 2.33
N LEU A 88 2.52 4.50 2.43
CA LEU A 88 3.35 4.56 3.62
C LEU A 88 4.62 5.33 3.27
N SER A 89 4.97 6.36 4.04
CA SER A 89 6.20 7.11 3.77
C SER A 89 7.43 6.22 3.99
N LYS A 90 8.58 6.60 3.41
CA LYS A 90 9.81 5.85 3.60
C LYS A 90 10.29 5.90 5.06
N GLU A 91 10.11 7.05 5.70
CA GLU A 91 10.45 7.27 7.11
C GLU A 91 9.64 6.33 8.00
N TRP A 92 8.33 6.21 7.75
CA TRP A 92 7.49 5.27 8.49
C TRP A 92 7.83 3.81 8.19
N ALA A 93 8.14 3.47 6.95
CA ALA A 93 8.61 2.12 6.61
C ALA A 93 9.90 1.76 7.36
N ASP A 94 10.88 2.67 7.40
CA ASP A 94 12.13 2.47 8.12
C ASP A 94 11.90 2.41 9.64
N HIS A 95 10.98 3.21 10.18
CA HIS A 95 10.54 3.13 11.58
C HIS A 95 9.98 1.74 11.93
N TYR A 96 9.02 1.22 11.16
CA TYR A 96 8.45 -0.10 11.41
C TYR A 96 9.45 -1.24 11.22
N ARG A 97 10.42 -1.09 10.30
CA ARG A 97 11.54 -2.03 10.19
C ARG A 97 12.39 -2.02 11.46
N ALA A 98 12.70 -0.84 12.01
CA ALA A 98 13.48 -0.73 13.24
C ALA A 98 12.75 -1.37 14.43
N LEU A 99 11.44 -1.14 14.57
CA LEU A 99 10.62 -1.79 15.60
C LEU A 99 10.65 -3.32 15.47
N ALA A 100 10.61 -3.85 14.25
CA ALA A 100 10.66 -5.29 14.01
C ALA A 100 12.01 -5.96 14.35
N LEU A 101 13.08 -5.18 14.52
CA LEU A 101 14.40 -5.66 14.92
C LEU A 101 14.57 -5.70 16.45
N GLU A 102 13.61 -5.18 17.20
CA GLU A 102 13.63 -5.26 18.66
C GLU A 102 13.42 -6.70 19.14
N LYS A 103 14.07 -7.06 20.25
CA LYS A 103 14.20 -8.45 20.74
C LYS A 103 12.86 -9.15 20.98
N ASP A 104 11.82 -8.39 21.31
CA ASP A 104 10.48 -8.88 21.68
C ASP A 104 9.38 -8.37 20.72
N ALA A 105 9.76 -7.98 19.49
CA ALA A 105 8.83 -7.43 18.53
C ALA A 105 7.78 -8.44 18.06
N ASP A 106 6.50 -8.09 18.16
CA ASP A 106 5.40 -8.82 17.51
C ASP A 106 5.04 -8.17 16.17
N LEU A 107 5.34 -8.87 15.08
CA LEU A 107 5.02 -8.44 13.72
C LEU A 107 3.51 -8.25 13.50
N SER A 108 2.66 -8.92 14.27
CA SER A 108 1.21 -8.80 14.19
C SER A 108 0.73 -7.44 14.69
N ASP A 109 1.31 -6.97 15.80
CA ASP A 109 1.02 -5.65 16.36
C ASP A 109 1.60 -4.54 15.48
N ILE A 110 2.81 -4.74 14.94
CA ILE A 110 3.39 -3.81 13.97
C ILE A 110 2.53 -3.72 12.70
N ARG A 111 2.02 -4.84 12.19
CA ARG A 111 1.10 -4.85 11.04
C ARG A 111 -0.21 -4.12 11.36
N ARG A 112 -0.71 -4.23 12.60
CA ARG A 112 -1.89 -3.46 13.04
C ARG A 112 -1.60 -1.97 13.04
N ALA A 113 -0.47 -1.54 13.58
CA ALA A 113 -0.04 -0.13 13.57
C ALA A 113 0.12 0.42 12.15
N ILE A 114 0.76 -0.35 11.24
CA ILE A 114 0.85 0.00 9.82
C ILE A 114 -0.55 0.19 9.22
N LEU A 115 -1.48 -0.72 9.50
CA LEU A 115 -2.84 -0.63 8.97
C LEU A 115 -3.58 0.60 9.50
N GLU A 116 -3.38 0.97 10.75
CA GLU A 116 -3.93 2.19 11.35
C GLU A 116 -3.38 3.45 10.68
N GLU A 117 -2.07 3.49 10.41
CA GLU A 117 -1.40 4.61 9.73
C GLU A 117 -1.92 4.84 8.30
N ILE A 118 -2.15 3.76 7.55
CA ILE A 118 -2.58 3.86 6.14
C ILE A 118 -4.10 3.90 5.94
N SER A 119 -4.89 3.67 7.00
CA SER A 119 -6.36 3.76 6.94
C SER A 119 -6.85 5.22 6.94
#